data_AF-A0A645GCJ0-F1
#
_entry.id   AF-A0A645GCJ0-F1
#
_cell.length_a   1.000
_cell.length_b   1.000
_cell.length_c   1.000
_cell.angle_alpha   90.00
_cell.angle_beta   90.00
_cell.angle_gamma   90.00
#
_symmetry.space_group_name_H-M   'P 1'
#
loop_
_entity.id
_entity.type
_entity.pdbx_description
1 polymer ?
#
loop_
_entity_poly.entity_id
_entity_poly.type
_entity_poly.pdbx_seq_one_letter_code
_entity_poly.pdbx_strand_id
1 'polypeptide(L)'
;MAVMLNATALSDAASSMGSVQIRNRATVGGNLANASPAADTPCALAALGASVIVFSISGRKVLSIEEVLGSCPNTNTLLPNEIIMEFCVPVRKGYVSAFKKIGSRSEVSIARVNMAVSAKYEGETFSDARVFVGTLGSAAKRCLGAENTLALDPSLREQSFKEALCEFAEQMIPGRSTLPYKKSVLKALAEDLLGMLEERVRVSEKSGEESHG
;
A
#
# COMPACT_ATOMS: atom_id res chain seq x y z
N MET A 1 -16.25 -1.40 -10.86
CA MET A 1 -16.63 -2.56 -10.03
C MET A 1 -15.45 -3.50 -9.75
N ALA A 2 -14.69 -3.96 -10.77
CA ALA A 2 -13.59 -4.91 -10.59
C ALA A 2 -12.48 -4.47 -9.58
N VAL A 3 -12.06 -3.20 -9.59
CA VAL A 3 -11.05 -2.67 -8.64
C VAL A 3 -11.55 -2.70 -7.19
N MET A 4 -12.81 -2.32 -6.96
CA MET A 4 -13.39 -2.31 -5.60
C MET A 4 -13.58 -3.73 -5.03
N LEU A 5 -13.59 -4.75 -5.88
CA LEU A 5 -13.72 -6.14 -5.47
C LEU A 5 -12.36 -6.84 -5.30
N ASN A 6 -11.38 -6.52 -6.16
CA ASN A 6 -10.14 -7.28 -6.26
C ASN A 6 -8.87 -6.50 -5.83
N ALA A 7 -8.98 -5.18 -5.66
CA ALA A 7 -7.86 -4.28 -5.37
C ALA A 7 -8.29 -3.19 -4.37
N THR A 8 -8.86 -3.62 -3.24
CA THR A 8 -9.48 -2.72 -2.26
C THR A 8 -8.48 -1.74 -1.64
N ALA A 9 -7.20 -2.11 -1.47
CA ALA A 9 -6.16 -1.15 -1.07
C ALA A 9 -6.02 0.03 -2.05
N LEU A 10 -6.13 -0.21 -3.37
CA LEU A 10 -6.09 0.88 -4.35
C LEU A 10 -7.33 1.77 -4.25
N SER A 11 -8.50 1.18 -3.98
CA SER A 11 -9.74 1.93 -3.73
C SER A 11 -9.64 2.80 -2.48
N ASP A 12 -9.07 2.28 -1.38
CA ASP A 12 -8.84 3.04 -0.14
C ASP A 12 -7.88 4.21 -0.38
N ALA A 13 -6.77 3.97 -1.08
CA ALA A 13 -5.79 4.99 -1.41
C ALA A 13 -6.39 6.08 -2.31
N ALA A 14 -7.12 5.68 -3.35
CA ALA A 14 -7.76 6.62 -4.27
C ALA A 14 -8.85 7.45 -3.57
N SER A 15 -9.66 6.85 -2.70
CA SER A 15 -10.74 7.57 -2.00
C SER A 15 -10.23 8.56 -0.96
N SER A 16 -9.09 8.28 -0.32
CA SER A 16 -8.46 9.14 0.67
C SER A 16 -7.57 10.25 0.07
N MET A 17 -7.31 10.22 -1.24
CA MET A 17 -6.47 11.19 -1.92
C MET A 17 -7.13 12.57 -2.01
N GLY A 18 -6.48 13.59 -1.43
CA GLY A 18 -6.87 15.00 -1.59
C GLY A 18 -8.36 15.28 -1.34
N SER A 19 -8.86 16.32 -1.99
CA SER A 19 -10.30 16.61 -2.06
C SER A 19 -10.95 15.94 -3.28
N VAL A 20 -12.28 15.95 -3.35
CA VAL A 20 -13.03 15.46 -4.53
C VAL A 20 -12.56 16.15 -5.82
N GLN A 21 -12.31 17.45 -5.77
CA GLN A 21 -11.82 18.23 -6.92
C GLN A 21 -10.44 17.76 -7.38
N ILE A 22 -9.55 17.41 -6.45
CA ILE A 22 -8.24 16.83 -6.79
C ILE A 22 -8.46 15.47 -7.45
N ARG A 23 -9.29 14.59 -6.88
CA ARG A 23 -9.53 13.25 -7.43
C ARG A 23 -10.15 13.26 -8.83
N ASN A 24 -10.96 14.26 -9.15
CA ASN A 24 -11.55 14.41 -10.48
C ASN A 24 -10.54 14.84 -11.56
N ARG A 25 -9.36 15.34 -11.18
CA ARG A 25 -8.32 15.79 -12.12
C ARG A 25 -7.04 14.95 -12.05
N ALA A 26 -6.74 14.39 -10.88
CA ALA A 26 -5.55 13.60 -10.66
C ALA A 26 -5.66 12.25 -11.37
N THR A 27 -4.50 11.74 -11.79
CA THR A 27 -4.39 10.41 -12.37
C THR A 27 -3.48 9.54 -11.52
N VAL A 28 -3.71 8.23 -11.52
CA VAL A 28 -2.83 7.26 -10.85
C VAL A 28 -1.41 7.34 -11.43
N GLY A 29 -1.30 7.45 -12.76
CA GLY A 29 -0.03 7.65 -13.46
C GLY A 29 0.70 8.92 -13.02
N GLY A 30 -0.02 10.05 -12.91
CA GLY A 30 0.53 11.30 -12.41
C GLY A 30 0.97 11.20 -10.95
N ASN A 31 0.26 10.46 -10.11
CA ASN A 31 0.64 10.26 -8.70
C ASN A 31 1.92 9.42 -8.56
N LEU A 32 2.10 8.39 -9.40
CA LEU A 32 3.35 7.62 -9.48
C LEU A 32 4.50 8.46 -10.03
N ALA A 33 4.29 9.15 -11.16
CA ALA A 33 5.33 9.95 -11.82
C ALA A 33 5.76 11.16 -10.96
N ASN A 34 4.86 11.76 -10.17
CA ASN A 34 5.19 12.84 -9.25
C ASN A 34 6.18 12.40 -8.14
N ALA A 35 6.28 11.10 -7.86
CA ALA A 35 7.31 10.50 -7.01
C ALA A 35 7.44 11.08 -5.59
N SER A 36 6.35 11.66 -5.07
CA SER A 36 6.35 12.18 -3.70
C SER A 36 6.53 11.04 -2.69
N PRO A 37 7.38 11.19 -1.66
CA PRO A 37 7.47 10.23 -0.57
C PRO A 37 6.14 9.96 0.17
N ALA A 38 5.19 10.90 0.05
CA ALA A 38 3.86 10.84 0.65
C ALA A 38 2.76 10.47 -0.35
N ALA A 39 3.11 9.98 -1.55
CA ALA A 39 2.14 9.51 -2.52
C ALA A 39 1.39 8.28 -1.99
N ASP A 40 0.07 8.25 -2.20
CA ASP A 40 -0.82 7.23 -1.63
C ASP A 40 -0.96 6.03 -2.58
N THR A 41 -1.28 6.26 -3.85
CA THR A 41 -1.54 5.16 -4.81
C THR A 41 -0.31 4.30 -5.11
N PRO A 42 0.94 4.80 -5.17
CA PRO A 42 2.12 3.96 -5.38
C PRO A 42 2.33 2.96 -4.25
N CYS A 43 2.00 3.34 -3.00
CA CYS A 43 2.09 2.45 -1.84
C CYS A 43 1.11 1.27 -1.98
N ALA A 44 -0.15 1.56 -2.32
CA ALA A 44 -1.16 0.54 -2.55
C ALA A 44 -0.85 -0.37 -3.76
N LEU A 45 -0.39 0.22 -4.88
CA LEU A 45 -0.04 -0.54 -6.07
C LEU A 45 1.16 -1.48 -5.84
N ALA A 46 2.17 -1.05 -5.08
CA ALA A 46 3.30 -1.89 -4.71
C ALA A 46 2.89 -3.06 -3.80
N ALA A 47 2.03 -2.82 -2.81
CA ALA A 47 1.47 -3.88 -1.97
C ALA A 47 0.63 -4.89 -2.77
N LEU A 48 -0.11 -4.43 -3.77
CA LEU A 48 -0.87 -5.28 -4.69
C LEU A 48 0.01 -6.09 -5.66
N GLY A 49 1.30 -5.80 -5.75
CA GLY A 49 2.17 -6.40 -6.75
C GLY A 49 1.84 -6.01 -8.17
N ALA A 50 1.35 -4.79 -8.35
CA ALA A 50 1.08 -4.26 -9.67
C ALA A 50 2.37 -4.04 -10.46
N SER A 51 2.23 -3.96 -11.78
CA SER A 51 3.24 -3.45 -12.69
C SER A 51 2.67 -2.31 -13.51
N VAL A 52 3.56 -1.56 -14.16
CA VAL A 52 3.23 -0.45 -15.06
C VAL A 52 3.86 -0.71 -16.41
N ILE A 53 3.09 -0.47 -17.47
CA ILE A 53 3.62 -0.46 -18.83
C ILE A 53 4.01 0.96 -19.17
N VAL A 54 5.28 1.10 -19.56
CA VAL A 54 5.90 2.36 -19.94
C VAL A 54 6.20 2.30 -21.43
N PHE A 55 5.85 3.35 -22.15
CA PHE A 55 6.13 3.52 -23.57
C PHE A 55 7.20 4.59 -23.79
N SER A 56 8.10 4.33 -24.73
CA SER A 56 9.02 5.31 -25.32
C SER A 56 9.13 5.08 -26.83
N ILE A 57 9.90 5.91 -27.52
CA ILE A 57 10.22 5.73 -28.94
C ILE A 57 10.89 4.38 -29.25
N SER A 58 11.53 3.77 -28.25
CA SER A 58 12.21 2.48 -28.39
C SER A 58 11.28 1.29 -28.14
N GLY A 59 10.02 1.54 -27.80
CA GLY A 59 9.00 0.50 -27.58
C GLY A 59 8.38 0.54 -26.18
N ARG A 60 7.77 -0.59 -25.80
CA ARG A 60 7.12 -0.76 -24.49
C ARG A 60 7.98 -1.63 -23.58
N LYS A 61 8.02 -1.28 -22.30
CA LYS A 61 8.59 -2.12 -21.23
C LYS A 61 7.62 -2.21 -20.07
N VAL A 62 7.70 -3.31 -19.33
CA VAL A 62 6.93 -3.54 -18.11
C VAL A 62 7.88 -3.40 -16.94
N LEU A 63 7.51 -2.58 -15.96
CA LEU A 63 8.24 -2.40 -14.70
C LEU A 63 7.31 -2.72 -13.53
N SER A 64 7.81 -3.40 -12.50
CA SER A 64 7.14 -3.40 -11.20
C SER A 64 7.03 -1.98 -10.65
N ILE A 65 6.08 -1.76 -9.75
CA ILE A 65 5.94 -0.44 -9.10
C ILE A 65 7.21 -0.10 -8.32
N GLU A 66 7.80 -1.07 -7.63
CA GLU A 66 9.03 -0.92 -6.86
C GLU A 66 10.22 -0.51 -7.72
N GLU A 67 10.31 -1.00 -8.97
CA GLU A 67 11.34 -0.56 -9.92
C GLU A 67 11.17 0.90 -10.33
N VAL A 68 9.95 1.46 -10.26
CA VAL A 68 9.69 2.87 -10.56
C VAL A 68 9.96 3.78 -9.36
N LEU A 69 9.76 3.29 -8.14
CA LEU A 69 9.97 4.07 -6.91
C LEU A 69 11.44 4.48 -6.75
N GLY A 70 11.70 5.78 -6.64
CA GLY A 70 13.06 6.28 -6.53
C GLY A 70 13.76 5.93 -5.21
N SER A 71 15.08 6.02 -5.26
CA SER A 71 15.96 5.92 -4.08
C SER A 71 16.04 7.22 -3.29
N CYS A 72 15.69 8.36 -3.89
CA CYS A 72 15.69 9.69 -3.29
C CYS A 72 14.29 10.31 -3.26
N PRO A 73 14.01 11.25 -2.34
CA PRO A 73 12.73 11.97 -2.33
C PRO A 73 12.45 12.69 -3.64
N ASN A 74 11.22 12.59 -4.15
CA ASN A 74 10.77 13.25 -5.39
C ASN A 74 11.54 12.78 -6.64
N THR A 75 12.03 11.54 -6.65
CA THR A 75 12.64 10.93 -7.83
C THR A 75 11.97 9.60 -8.15
N ASN A 76 11.97 9.24 -9.44
CA ASN A 76 11.57 7.93 -9.95
C ASN A 76 12.61 7.47 -10.99
N THR A 77 12.45 6.26 -11.52
CA THR A 77 13.36 5.68 -12.52
C THR A 77 12.90 5.88 -13.97
N LEU A 78 11.79 6.60 -14.20
CA LEU A 78 11.29 6.88 -15.55
C LEU A 78 12.24 7.83 -16.27
N LEU A 79 12.47 7.57 -17.55
CA LEU A 79 13.27 8.44 -18.40
C LEU A 79 12.45 9.64 -18.91
N PRO A 80 13.09 10.77 -19.28
CA PRO A 80 12.37 11.96 -19.77
C PRO A 80 11.45 11.73 -20.98
N ASN A 81 11.73 10.71 -21.79
CA ASN A 81 10.96 10.33 -22.98
C ASN A 81 10.02 9.13 -22.75
N GLU A 82 9.77 8.78 -21.49
CA GLU A 82 8.91 7.67 -21.09
C GLU A 82 7.55 8.15 -20.59
N ILE A 83 6.49 7.44 -21.00
CA ILE A 83 5.11 7.73 -20.62
C ILE A 83 4.50 6.48 -19.99
N ILE A 84 3.85 6.65 -18.84
CA ILE A 84 3.05 5.60 -18.21
C ILE A 84 1.77 5.42 -19.04
N MET A 85 1.57 4.21 -19.57
CA MET A 85 0.42 3.88 -20.41
C MET A 85 -0.69 3.21 -19.61
N GLU A 86 -0.35 2.18 -18.83
CA GLU A 86 -1.33 1.36 -18.12
C GLU A 86 -0.72 0.72 -16.86
N PHE A 87 -1.60 0.36 -15.92
CA PHE A 87 -1.27 -0.38 -14.72
C PHE A 87 -1.87 -1.78 -14.79
N CYS A 88 -1.05 -2.79 -14.57
CA CYS A 88 -1.45 -4.18 -14.52
C CYS A 88 -1.51 -4.62 -13.06
N VAL A 89 -2.73 -4.77 -12.51
CA VAL A 89 -2.94 -5.21 -11.13
C VAL A 89 -3.36 -6.68 -11.14
N PRO A 90 -2.59 -7.59 -10.53
CA PRO A 90 -2.93 -9.01 -10.53
C PRO A 90 -4.18 -9.27 -9.68
N VAL A 91 -5.15 -9.97 -10.25
CA VAL A 91 -6.32 -10.46 -9.50
C VAL A 91 -6.02 -11.87 -8.99
N ARG A 92 -6.01 -12.05 -7.67
CA ARG A 92 -5.66 -13.32 -7.02
C ARG A 92 -6.78 -13.78 -6.11
N LYS A 93 -7.18 -15.05 -6.23
CA LYS A 93 -8.24 -15.64 -5.39
C LYS A 93 -7.77 -15.75 -3.94
N GLY A 94 -8.66 -15.46 -2.99
CA GLY A 94 -8.37 -15.53 -1.56
C GLY A 94 -7.48 -14.41 -1.04
N TYR A 95 -7.21 -13.36 -1.82
CA TYR A 95 -6.43 -12.20 -1.34
C TYR A 95 -7.35 -11.11 -0.82
N VAL A 96 -6.94 -10.50 0.28
CA VAL A 96 -7.53 -9.27 0.81
C VAL A 96 -6.52 -8.14 0.78
N SER A 97 -7.03 -6.98 0.34
CA SER A 97 -6.43 -5.65 0.33
C SER A 97 -6.61 -4.84 1.60
N ALA A 98 -5.71 -3.95 2.03
CA ALA A 98 -6.09 -2.72 2.75
C ALA A 98 -5.06 -1.60 2.59
N PHE A 99 -5.52 -0.34 2.56
CA PHE A 99 -4.66 0.84 2.70
C PHE A 99 -5.26 1.84 3.68
N LYS A 100 -4.39 2.46 4.48
CA LYS A 100 -4.75 3.52 5.41
C LYS A 100 -3.63 4.54 5.49
N LYS A 101 -4.00 5.80 5.72
CA LYS A 101 -3.07 6.88 6.01
C LYS A 101 -3.49 7.69 7.22
N ILE A 102 -2.50 8.23 7.92
CA ILE A 102 -2.69 9.22 8.97
C ILE A 102 -2.04 10.52 8.50
N GLY A 103 -2.83 11.58 8.45
CA GLY A 103 -2.40 12.95 8.18
C GLY A 103 -2.55 13.85 9.40
N SER A 104 -2.34 15.16 9.23
CA SER A 104 -2.56 16.16 10.28
C SER A 104 -4.03 16.50 10.54
N ARG A 105 -4.93 16.10 9.64
CA ARG A 105 -6.38 16.33 9.67
C ARG A 105 -7.09 15.12 9.06
N SER A 106 -8.35 14.89 9.42
CA SER A 106 -9.18 13.79 8.93
C SER A 106 -9.44 13.88 7.42
N GLU A 107 -9.51 15.09 6.86
CA GLU A 107 -9.74 15.33 5.43
C GLU A 107 -8.67 16.23 4.82
N VAL A 108 -8.42 16.04 3.51
CA VAL A 108 -7.51 16.86 2.68
C VAL A 108 -6.14 17.04 3.35
N SER A 109 -5.55 15.93 3.80
CA SER A 109 -4.24 15.93 4.46
C SER A 109 -3.19 15.15 3.66
N ILE A 110 -1.98 15.72 3.63
CA ILE A 110 -0.79 15.01 3.18
C ILE A 110 -0.47 13.93 4.22
N ALA A 111 -0.21 12.72 3.75
CA ALA A 111 0.12 11.61 4.62
C ALA A 111 1.37 11.93 5.46
N ARG A 112 1.25 11.80 6.78
CA ARG A 112 2.41 11.76 7.69
C ARG A 112 3.01 10.37 7.74
N VAL A 113 2.15 9.36 7.63
CA VAL A 113 2.45 7.96 7.33
C VAL A 113 1.29 7.38 6.53
N ASN A 114 1.58 6.58 5.52
CA ASN A 114 0.61 5.73 4.84
C ASN A 114 1.14 4.30 4.79
N MET A 115 0.23 3.33 4.73
CA MET A 115 0.56 1.91 4.72
C MET A 115 -0.46 1.13 3.90
N ALA A 116 0.02 0.15 3.16
CA ALA A 116 -0.78 -0.81 2.43
C ALA A 116 -0.39 -2.24 2.81
N VAL A 117 -1.37 -3.12 2.89
CA VAL A 117 -1.19 -4.57 3.08
C VAL A 117 -1.98 -5.31 2.00
N SER A 118 -1.38 -6.31 1.40
CA SER A 118 -2.09 -7.34 0.65
C SER A 118 -1.64 -8.70 1.15
N ALA A 119 -2.57 -9.61 1.43
CA ALA A 119 -2.25 -10.95 1.87
C ALA A 119 -3.30 -11.94 1.38
N LYS A 120 -2.88 -13.18 1.14
CA LYS A 120 -3.79 -14.32 0.99
C LYS A 120 -4.33 -14.69 2.36
N TYR A 121 -5.61 -14.98 2.46
CA TYR A 121 -6.23 -15.53 3.66
C TYR A 121 -6.72 -16.94 3.39
N GLU A 122 -6.27 -17.89 4.20
CA GLU A 122 -6.65 -19.31 4.12
C GLU A 122 -6.50 -19.97 5.49
N GLY A 123 -7.50 -20.77 5.90
CA GLY A 123 -7.44 -21.54 7.14
C GLY A 123 -7.12 -20.69 8.38
N GLU A 124 -7.77 -19.53 8.51
CA GLU A 124 -7.60 -18.57 9.62
C GLU A 124 -6.25 -17.82 9.69
N THR A 125 -5.40 -17.97 8.66
CA THR A 125 -4.07 -17.35 8.63
C THR A 125 -3.87 -16.48 7.40
N PHE A 126 -3.04 -15.43 7.55
CA PHE A 126 -2.58 -14.62 6.43
C PHE A 126 -1.25 -15.16 5.91
N SER A 127 -1.13 -15.33 4.59
CA SER A 127 0.07 -15.80 3.90
C SER A 127 0.31 -15.00 2.62
N ASP A 128 1.47 -15.18 1.98
CA ASP A 128 1.93 -14.38 0.81
C ASP A 128 1.67 -12.88 0.98
N ALA A 129 2.05 -12.35 2.15
CA ALA A 129 1.79 -10.98 2.50
C ALA A 129 2.78 -10.02 1.82
N ARG A 130 2.29 -8.84 1.50
CA ARG A 130 3.06 -7.68 1.04
C ARG A 130 2.67 -6.47 1.86
N VAL A 131 3.62 -5.92 2.60
CA VAL A 131 3.41 -4.77 3.49
C VAL A 131 4.29 -3.64 3.01
N PHE A 132 3.67 -2.53 2.61
CA PHE A 132 4.38 -1.34 2.15
C PHE A 132 4.06 -0.16 3.05
N VAL A 133 5.09 0.60 3.41
CA VAL A 133 4.97 1.79 4.26
C VAL A 133 5.57 2.99 3.53
N GLY A 134 4.78 4.04 3.33
CA GLY A 134 5.23 5.31 2.76
C GLY A 134 5.71 6.30 3.81
N THR A 135 6.26 7.42 3.34
CA THR A 135 6.78 8.55 4.13
C THR A 135 7.99 8.24 5.05
N LEU A 136 8.49 7.01 5.11
CA LEU A 136 9.67 6.64 5.90
C LEU A 136 10.99 6.83 5.15
N GLY A 137 11.07 7.77 4.20
CA GLY A 137 12.28 7.95 3.40
C GLY A 137 11.98 8.59 2.06
N SER A 138 12.47 7.96 1.00
CA SER A 138 12.36 8.43 -0.39
C SER A 138 11.04 8.06 -1.07
N ALA A 139 10.51 6.88 -0.77
CA ALA A 139 9.29 6.34 -1.37
C ALA A 139 8.66 5.29 -0.44
N ALA A 140 7.55 4.68 -0.87
CA ALA A 140 7.02 3.50 -0.21
C ALA A 140 8.06 2.36 -0.22
N LYS A 141 8.22 1.68 0.91
CA LYS A 141 9.19 0.59 1.07
C LYS A 141 8.53 -0.63 1.68
N ARG A 142 8.99 -1.79 1.22
CA ARG A 142 8.51 -3.11 1.65
C ARG A 142 9.04 -3.44 3.04
N CYS A 143 8.17 -3.90 3.93
CA CYS A 143 8.51 -4.26 5.31
C CYS A 143 8.41 -5.79 5.47
N LEU A 144 9.51 -6.50 5.13
CA LEU A 144 9.55 -7.97 5.21
C LEU A 144 9.31 -8.51 6.63
N GLY A 145 9.81 -7.81 7.65
CA GLY A 145 9.58 -8.19 9.04
C GLY A 145 8.09 -8.24 9.37
N ALA A 146 7.33 -7.24 8.94
CA ALA A 146 5.89 -7.17 9.17
C ALA A 146 5.10 -8.18 8.32
N GLU A 147 5.60 -8.55 7.13
CA GLU A 147 5.00 -9.63 6.33
C GLU A 147 5.05 -10.97 7.06
N ASN A 148 6.20 -11.28 7.66
CA ASN A 148 6.41 -12.55 8.37
C ASN A 148 5.51 -12.70 9.60
N THR A 149 5.14 -11.59 10.26
CA THR A 149 4.31 -11.65 11.46
C THR A 149 2.84 -11.93 11.16
N LEU A 150 2.37 -11.69 9.92
CA LEU A 150 0.98 -11.93 9.54
C LEU A 150 0.62 -13.42 9.53
N ALA A 151 1.59 -14.28 9.27
CA ALA A 151 1.45 -15.73 9.33
C ALA A 151 1.44 -16.31 10.77
N LEU A 152 1.70 -15.48 11.79
CA LEU A 152 1.64 -15.92 13.18
C LEU A 152 0.20 -16.18 13.62
N ASP A 153 0.10 -16.89 14.74
CA ASP A 153 -1.13 -17.09 15.48
C ASP A 153 -1.81 -15.73 15.78
N PRO A 154 -3.16 -15.64 15.67
CA PRO A 154 -3.89 -14.41 15.94
C PRO A 154 -3.54 -13.73 17.29
N SER A 155 -3.25 -14.51 18.33
CA SER A 155 -2.91 -13.98 19.66
C SER A 155 -1.57 -13.24 19.72
N LEU A 156 -0.65 -13.52 18.79
CA LEU A 156 0.68 -12.91 18.71
C LEU A 156 0.81 -11.91 17.56
N ARG A 157 0.02 -12.11 16.49
CA ARG A 157 0.10 -11.38 15.22
C ARG A 157 0.14 -9.87 15.40
N GLU A 158 -0.81 -9.31 16.15
CA GLU A 158 -0.96 -7.86 16.29
C GLU A 158 0.26 -7.23 16.96
N GLN A 159 0.71 -7.79 18.08
CA GLN A 159 1.85 -7.26 18.83
C GLN A 159 3.14 -7.37 18.01
N SER A 160 3.39 -8.53 17.38
CA SER A 160 4.57 -8.72 16.54
C SER A 160 4.56 -7.83 15.30
N PHE A 161 3.39 -7.60 14.69
CA PHE A 161 3.24 -6.70 13.55
C PHE A 161 3.60 -5.25 13.93
N LYS A 162 3.13 -4.78 15.09
CA LYS A 162 3.49 -3.47 15.64
C LYS A 162 4.98 -3.32 15.90
N GLU A 163 5.61 -4.35 16.47
CA GLU A 163 7.05 -4.38 16.76
C GLU A 163 7.88 -4.32 15.48
N ALA A 164 7.58 -5.19 14.51
CA ALA A 164 8.27 -5.24 13.23
C ALA A 164 8.17 -3.90 12.45
N LEU A 165 7.02 -3.24 12.50
CA LEU A 165 6.84 -1.91 11.90
C LEU A 165 7.68 -0.83 12.61
N CYS A 166 7.82 -0.92 13.94
CA CYS A 166 8.66 0.01 14.70
C CYS A 166 10.14 -0.17 14.38
N GLU A 167 10.63 -1.41 14.31
CA GLU A 167 12.00 -1.74 13.92
C GLU A 167 12.29 -1.26 12.50
N PHE A 168 11.35 -1.48 11.58
CA PHE A 168 11.45 -1.00 10.21
C PHE A 168 11.58 0.52 10.16
N ALA A 169 10.82 1.26 10.96
CA ALA A 169 10.95 2.72 11.04
C ALA A 169 12.33 3.16 11.55
N GLU A 170 12.92 2.46 12.53
CA GLU A 170 14.27 2.77 13.02
C GLU A 170 15.33 2.60 11.95
N GLN A 171 15.23 1.51 11.17
CA GLN A 171 16.14 1.23 10.06
C GLN A 171 16.00 2.26 8.94
N MET A 172 14.77 2.68 8.64
CA MET A 172 14.48 3.56 7.51
C MET A 172 14.80 5.04 7.79
N ILE A 173 14.64 5.50 9.03
CA ILE A 173 14.86 6.91 9.41
C ILE A 173 15.65 7.05 10.73
N PRO A 174 16.86 6.48 10.81
CA PRO A 174 17.66 6.48 12.03
C PRO A 174 17.95 7.92 12.48
N GLY A 175 17.77 8.19 13.78
CA GLY A 175 18.07 9.48 14.39
C GLY A 175 17.15 10.65 13.99
N ARG A 176 16.13 10.44 13.15
CA ARG A 176 15.19 11.52 12.81
C ARG A 176 14.30 11.86 14.00
N SER A 177 14.15 13.15 14.29
CA SER A 177 13.27 13.65 15.37
C SER A 177 11.81 13.21 15.23
N THR A 178 11.36 12.90 14.01
CA THR A 178 10.01 12.40 13.73
C THR A 178 9.80 10.93 14.10
N LEU A 179 10.87 10.17 14.36
CA LEU A 179 10.80 8.71 14.56
C LEU A 179 9.86 8.29 15.72
N PRO A 180 9.92 8.88 16.93
CA PRO A 180 9.01 8.50 18.02
C PRO A 180 7.54 8.67 17.62
N TYR A 181 7.20 9.80 16.99
CA TYR A 181 5.86 10.05 16.48
C TYR A 181 5.45 9.02 15.42
N LYS A 182 6.33 8.72 14.46
CA LYS A 182 6.02 7.76 13.39
C LYS A 182 5.83 6.35 13.92
N LYS A 183 6.58 5.92 14.94
CA LYS A 183 6.33 4.63 15.61
C LYS A 183 4.92 4.57 16.22
N SER A 184 4.49 5.62 16.92
CA SER A 184 3.12 5.65 17.47
C SER A 184 2.05 5.59 16.37
N VAL A 185 2.26 6.31 15.27
CA VAL A 185 1.36 6.26 14.11
C VAL A 185 1.33 4.88 13.45
N LEU A 186 2.48 4.21 13.33
CA LEU A 186 2.57 2.87 12.76
C LEU A 186 1.82 1.84 13.61
N LYS A 187 1.86 1.97 14.94
CA LYS A 187 1.08 1.10 15.83
C LYS A 187 -0.42 1.27 15.64
N ALA A 188 -0.90 2.51 15.52
CA ALA A 188 -2.31 2.77 15.23
C ALA A 188 -2.72 2.25 13.83
N LEU A 189 -1.87 2.47 12.82
CA LEU A 189 -2.10 1.94 11.47
C LEU A 189 -2.12 0.41 11.44
N ALA A 190 -1.31 -0.25 12.28
CA ALA A 190 -1.29 -1.70 12.42
C ALA A 190 -2.64 -2.24 12.90
N GLU A 191 -3.22 -1.63 13.94
CA GLU A 191 -4.55 -1.98 14.47
C GLU A 191 -5.63 -1.78 13.40
N ASP A 192 -5.67 -0.59 12.79
CA ASP A 192 -6.64 -0.25 11.74
C ASP A 192 -6.59 -1.24 10.57
N LEU A 193 -5.38 -1.53 10.07
CA LEU A 193 -5.21 -2.37 8.88
C LEU A 193 -5.53 -3.84 9.16
N LEU A 194 -5.14 -4.38 10.31
CA LEU A 194 -5.53 -5.74 10.70
C LEU A 194 -7.05 -5.87 10.79
N GLY A 195 -7.72 -4.92 11.45
CA GLY A 195 -9.18 -4.89 11.52
C GLY A 195 -9.85 -4.80 10.15
N MET A 196 -9.34 -3.95 9.25
CA MET A 196 -9.83 -3.84 7.87
C MET A 196 -9.66 -5.12 7.07
N LEU A 197 -8.54 -5.84 7.22
CA LEU A 197 -8.32 -7.12 6.54
C LEU A 197 -9.31 -8.18 7.03
N GLU A 198 -9.49 -8.31 8.34
CA GLU A 198 -10.45 -9.26 8.94
C GLU A 198 -11.90 -8.97 8.54
N GLU A 199 -12.28 -7.69 8.48
CA GLU A 199 -13.60 -7.30 7.98
C GLU A 199 -13.79 -7.74 6.51
N ARG A 200 -12.78 -7.54 5.66
CA ARG A 200 -12.84 -7.91 4.24
C ARG A 200 -12.88 -9.42 4.03
N VAL A 201 -12.18 -10.19 4.87
CA VAL A 201 -12.29 -11.65 4.92
C VAL A 201 -13.75 -12.05 5.19
N ARG A 202 -14.34 -11.53 6.26
CA ARG A 202 -15.73 -11.84 6.65
C ARG A 202 -16.75 -11.50 5.55
N VAL A 203 -16.55 -10.40 4.84
CA VAL A 203 -17.42 -10.00 3.71
C VAL A 203 -17.24 -10.93 2.50
N SER A 204 -15.99 -11.34 2.22
CA SER A 204 -15.68 -12.25 1.11
C SER A 204 -16.27 -13.65 1.32
N GLU A 205 -16.25 -14.15 2.56
CA GLU A 205 -16.82 -15.46 2.91
C GLU A 205 -18.35 -15.48 2.73
N LYS A 206 -19.06 -14.46 3.25
CA LYS A 206 -20.52 -14.32 3.09
C LYS A 206 -20.97 -14.24 1.63
N SER A 207 -20.21 -13.52 0.80
CA SER A 207 -20.52 -13.38 -0.64
C SER A 207 -20.30 -14.69 -1.42
N GLY A 208 -19.42 -15.57 -0.93
CA GLY A 208 -19.15 -16.89 -1.50
C GLY A 208 -20.24 -17.91 -1.19
N GLU A 209 -20.88 -17.81 -0.03
CA GLU A 209 -21.99 -18.68 0.39
C GLU A 209 -23.30 -18.39 -0.40
N GLU A 210 -23.61 -17.11 -0.67
CA GLU A 210 -24.81 -16.72 -1.41
C GLU A 210 -24.78 -17.07 -2.92
N SER A 211 -23.60 -17.36 -3.48
CA SER A 211 -23.43 -17.70 -4.90
C SER A 211 -23.49 -19.21 -5.19
N HIS A 212 -23.62 -20.04 -4.16
CA HIS A 212 -23.74 -21.51 -4.26
C HIS A 212 -25.11 -22.05 -3.78
N GLY A 213 -26.08 -21.15 -3.53
CA GLY A 213 -27.46 -21.47 -3.13
C GLY A 213 -28.46 -21.45 -4.27
#